data_AF-A0A2M6Z707-F1
#
_entry.id   AF-A0A2M6Z707-F1
#
_cell.length_a   1.000
_cell.length_b   1.000
_cell.length_c   1.000
_cell.angle_alpha   90.00
_cell.angle_beta   90.00
_cell.angle_gamma   90.00
#
_symmetry.space_group_name_H-M   'P 1'
#
loop_
_entity.id
_entity.type
_entity.pdbx_description
1 polymer ?
#
loop_
_entity_poly.entity_id
_entity_poly.type
_entity_poly.pdbx_seq_one_letter_code
_entity_poly.pdbx_strand_id
1 'polypeptide(L)'
;MKDSVDKLIFEIIAGAITLTLAVSLFATFYLGKINTNFLFGKNVSSKTNEAEISEMDSSNPEINIALRNKDWAEAEKLIEKKYGFPPKESNTAHILGLVIYNHALQIYSNNPSNSASLSSAVTRLETARALLISDNEAQKNITRALAGIGLTAYQNGSKVDGRKWAEEANRILNQEPYVNYVLGSIAVGEGRYIDAVPLLKISLNGEDKDIRASASALLSKIESDAKREEGFSTYSSSQFTIRFEGNPQPALSSRIIGILERQRSRVQEVIGHAPTRTIEVIVYTSPSFAVQRGLPDWVGALFDGRIRLSAVEVTESNDERLNKILGHELTHATIYDKLGRPGPAWLEEGLAQLITEGNSYSKTTLNNKIQSRNISLQSLGGNFTKMPQADAEAAYALSYATVLYLSHSHGGNIHIQILNELAEKKSIEEILIRVAGFGQQELGSKTKDWLTQ
;
A
#
# COMPACT_ATOMS: atom_id res chain seq x y z
N MET A 1 46.76 21.26 17.47
CA MET A 1 46.42 21.25 16.02
C MET A 1 45.93 19.89 15.55
N LYS A 2 46.57 18.77 15.92
CA LYS A 2 46.11 17.41 15.57
C LYS A 2 44.68 17.11 16.07
N ASP A 3 44.39 17.44 17.34
CA ASP A 3 43.05 17.24 17.93
C ASP A 3 41.93 18.08 17.31
N SER A 4 42.25 19.18 16.63
CA SER A 4 41.25 20.02 15.95
C SER A 4 40.98 19.56 14.52
N VAL A 5 41.97 18.90 13.89
CA VAL A 5 41.81 18.28 12.58
C VAL A 5 41.09 16.95 12.72
N ASP A 6 41.36 16.18 13.77
CA ASP A 6 40.65 14.94 14.05
C ASP A 6 39.19 15.21 14.45
N LYS A 7 38.89 16.31 15.16
CA LYS A 7 37.51 16.74 15.43
C LYS A 7 36.78 17.24 14.18
N LEU A 8 37.48 17.94 13.28
CA LEU A 8 36.93 18.40 12.00
C LEU A 8 36.71 17.21 11.04
N ILE A 9 37.59 16.22 11.05
CA ILE A 9 37.42 14.96 10.32
C ILE A 9 36.28 14.14 10.93
N PHE A 10 36.13 14.09 12.26
CA PHE A 10 34.99 13.44 12.90
C PHE A 10 33.67 14.17 12.66
N GLU A 11 33.65 15.51 12.56
CA GLU A 11 32.47 16.31 12.21
C GLU A 11 32.15 16.25 10.72
N ILE A 12 33.14 16.11 9.84
CA ILE A 12 32.96 15.86 8.39
C ILE A 12 32.49 14.41 8.16
N ILE A 13 32.96 13.45 8.95
CA ILE A 13 32.49 12.05 8.93
C ILE A 13 31.09 11.96 9.56
N ALA A 14 30.78 12.70 10.64
CA ALA A 14 29.44 12.79 11.21
C ALA A 14 28.46 13.57 10.29
N GLY A 15 28.95 14.52 9.50
CA GLY A 15 28.20 15.17 8.42
C GLY A 15 27.88 14.19 7.28
N ALA A 16 28.80 13.29 6.94
CA ALA A 16 28.59 12.23 5.95
C ALA A 16 27.69 11.09 6.45
N ILE A 17 27.61 10.87 7.77
CA ILE A 17 26.68 9.92 8.41
C ILE A 17 25.21 10.39 8.27
N THR A 18 24.96 11.65 7.94
CA THR A 18 23.60 12.18 7.68
C THR A 18 23.25 12.23 6.18
N LEU A 19 24.13 11.77 5.29
CA LEU A 19 24.08 12.11 3.86
C LEU A 19 23.69 10.95 2.92
N THR A 20 22.95 9.93 3.39
CA THR A 20 22.62 8.78 2.50
C THR A 20 21.28 8.11 2.78
N LEU A 21 20.67 8.34 3.94
CA LEU A 21 19.39 7.72 4.30
C LEU A 21 18.30 8.78 4.29
N ALA A 22 17.78 9.05 3.10
CA ALA A 22 16.45 9.66 3.00
C ALA A 22 15.62 8.86 1.99
N VAL A 23 15.47 7.59 2.32
CA VAL A 23 14.63 6.71 1.52
C VAL A 23 13.32 6.50 2.24
N SER A 24 12.33 7.30 1.86
CA SER A 24 10.95 6.86 1.95
C SER A 24 10.23 7.29 0.70
N LEU A 25 10.19 6.39 -0.27
CA LEU A 25 9.18 6.45 -1.30
C LEU A 25 8.85 5.02 -1.65
N PHE A 26 7.56 4.76 -1.89
CA PHE A 26 6.98 5.01 -3.22
C PHE A 26 5.63 4.32 -3.34
N ALA A 27 5.12 3.64 -2.31
CA ALA A 27 3.84 2.96 -2.45
C ALA A 27 2.68 3.93 -2.79
N THR A 28 2.80 5.23 -2.47
CA THR A 28 1.84 6.29 -2.88
C THR A 28 2.03 6.84 -4.30
N PHE A 29 3.12 6.50 -4.98
CA PHE A 29 3.48 7.08 -6.30
C PHE A 29 3.58 5.98 -7.38
N TYR A 30 3.77 4.69 -7.03
CA TYR A 30 3.68 3.56 -7.97
C TYR A 30 2.23 3.12 -8.16
N LEU A 31 1.51 3.03 -7.06
CA LEU A 31 0.07 3.19 -7.06
C LEU A 31 -0.11 4.66 -6.72
N GLY A 32 -0.34 5.53 -7.71
CA GLY A 32 -1.05 6.77 -7.40
C GLY A 32 -2.26 6.39 -6.54
N LYS A 33 -2.84 7.31 -5.77
CA LYS A 33 -4.24 7.12 -5.40
C LYS A 33 -5.00 7.01 -6.73
N ILE A 34 -5.08 5.80 -7.29
CA ILE A 34 -6.09 5.39 -8.23
C ILE A 34 -7.31 5.83 -7.48
N ASN A 35 -8.00 6.83 -8.03
CA ASN A 35 -9.18 7.35 -7.40
C ASN A 35 -10.23 6.25 -7.58
N THR A 36 -10.11 5.20 -6.77
CA THR A 36 -10.87 3.97 -6.88
C THR A 36 -12.33 4.29 -6.69
N ASN A 37 -12.66 5.20 -5.78
CA ASN A 37 -14.00 5.74 -5.63
C ASN A 37 -14.51 6.40 -6.92
N PHE A 38 -13.68 7.16 -7.64
CA PHE A 38 -14.07 7.74 -8.92
C PHE A 38 -14.25 6.69 -10.02
N LEU A 39 -13.26 5.80 -10.22
CA LEU A 39 -13.35 4.76 -11.25
C LEU A 39 -14.47 3.76 -10.96
N PHE A 40 -14.65 3.40 -9.68
CA PHE A 40 -15.76 2.60 -9.18
C PHE A 40 -17.08 3.30 -9.48
N GLY A 41 -17.30 4.53 -9.00
CA GLY A 41 -18.57 5.23 -9.20
C GLY A 41 -18.92 5.50 -10.67
N LYS A 42 -17.91 5.60 -11.55
CA LYS A 42 -18.12 5.76 -12.99
C LYS A 42 -18.48 4.43 -13.69
N ASN A 43 -17.87 3.32 -13.26
CA ASN A 43 -18.02 2.01 -13.92
C ASN A 43 -19.02 1.09 -13.22
N VAL A 44 -19.45 1.44 -12.01
CA VAL A 44 -20.43 0.73 -11.19
C VAL A 44 -21.58 1.69 -10.92
N SER A 45 -22.72 1.44 -11.54
CA SER A 45 -23.90 2.30 -11.44
C SER A 45 -25.08 1.57 -10.81
N SER A 46 -25.78 2.25 -9.91
CA SER A 46 -27.14 1.89 -9.48
C SER A 46 -28.20 2.39 -10.45
N LYS A 47 -27.93 3.51 -11.15
CA LYS A 47 -28.92 4.29 -11.90
C LYS A 47 -29.57 3.53 -13.06
N THR A 48 -28.87 2.57 -13.65
CA THR A 48 -29.43 1.75 -14.74
C THR A 48 -30.61 0.90 -14.27
N ASN A 49 -30.70 0.61 -12.98
CA ASN A 49 -31.65 -0.36 -12.42
C ASN A 49 -32.66 0.31 -11.47
N GLU A 50 -32.42 1.57 -11.05
CA GLU A 50 -33.26 2.31 -10.10
C GLU A 50 -34.67 2.63 -10.64
N ALA A 51 -34.83 2.84 -11.94
CA ALA A 51 -36.14 3.11 -12.53
C ALA A 51 -37.06 1.86 -12.49
N GLU A 52 -36.47 0.68 -12.67
CA GLU A 52 -37.16 -0.61 -12.72
C GLU A 52 -37.69 -1.07 -11.37
N ILE A 53 -37.06 -0.62 -10.28
CA ILE A 53 -37.39 -0.99 -8.90
C ILE A 53 -38.28 0.05 -8.19
N SER A 54 -38.81 1.05 -8.91
CA SER A 54 -39.54 2.17 -8.28
C SER A 54 -40.93 1.83 -7.75
N GLU A 55 -41.59 0.82 -8.32
CA GLU A 55 -42.88 0.31 -7.87
C GLU A 55 -43.00 -1.18 -8.21
N MET A 56 -43.06 -2.02 -7.18
CA MET A 56 -43.03 -3.48 -7.34
C MET A 56 -44.42 -4.10 -7.15
N ASP A 57 -45.17 -3.62 -6.15
CA ASP A 57 -46.45 -4.24 -5.79
C ASP A 57 -47.42 -3.21 -5.23
N SER A 58 -48.45 -2.86 -6.00
CA SER A 58 -49.49 -1.91 -5.60
C SER A 58 -50.29 -2.36 -4.37
N SER A 59 -50.26 -3.65 -4.03
CA SER A 59 -50.91 -4.22 -2.84
C SER A 59 -50.06 -4.15 -1.56
N ASN A 60 -48.78 -3.72 -1.66
CA ASN A 60 -47.91 -3.54 -0.49
C ASN A 60 -47.25 -2.15 -0.47
N PRO A 61 -47.90 -1.16 0.17
CA PRO A 61 -47.39 0.20 0.26
C PRO A 61 -46.01 0.28 0.94
N GLU A 62 -45.73 -0.58 1.93
CA GLU A 62 -44.48 -0.54 2.70
C GLU A 62 -43.27 -0.87 1.83
N ILE A 63 -43.37 -1.88 0.96
CA ILE A 63 -42.31 -2.24 0.01
C ILE A 63 -42.04 -1.05 -0.92
N ASN A 64 -43.08 -0.47 -1.52
CA ASN A 64 -42.90 0.65 -2.46
C ASN A 64 -42.38 1.91 -1.76
N ILE A 65 -42.71 2.14 -0.48
CA ILE A 65 -42.15 3.24 0.32
C ILE A 65 -40.64 3.03 0.53
N ALA A 66 -40.22 1.83 0.93
CA ALA A 66 -38.81 1.51 1.12
C ALA A 66 -38.02 1.67 -0.19
N LEU A 67 -38.55 1.16 -1.30
CA LEU A 67 -37.95 1.29 -2.64
C LEU A 67 -37.81 2.76 -3.07
N ARG A 68 -38.87 3.57 -2.94
CA ARG A 68 -38.84 5.01 -3.27
C ARG A 68 -37.85 5.80 -2.41
N ASN A 69 -37.74 5.44 -1.14
CA ASN A 69 -36.80 6.07 -0.20
C ASN A 69 -35.36 5.54 -0.37
N LYS A 70 -35.14 4.55 -1.24
CA LYS A 70 -33.84 3.86 -1.40
C LYS A 70 -33.34 3.23 -0.10
N ASP A 71 -34.27 2.79 0.76
CA ASP A 71 -33.97 1.99 1.93
C ASP A 71 -33.84 0.52 1.50
N TRP A 72 -32.70 0.20 0.87
CA TRP A 72 -32.47 -1.10 0.26
C TRP A 72 -32.46 -2.23 1.29
N ALA A 73 -32.01 -1.96 2.51
CA ALA A 73 -32.00 -2.92 3.60
C ALA A 73 -33.41 -3.30 4.04
N GLU A 74 -34.30 -2.31 4.22
CA GLU A 74 -35.69 -2.60 4.59
C GLU A 74 -36.46 -3.20 3.40
N ALA A 75 -36.20 -2.74 2.17
CA ALA A 75 -36.82 -3.31 0.97
C ALA A 75 -36.46 -4.80 0.80
N GLU A 76 -35.18 -5.18 0.91
CA GLU A 76 -34.72 -6.58 0.89
C GLU A 76 -35.49 -7.43 1.89
N LYS A 77 -35.52 -6.99 3.15
CA LYS A 77 -36.21 -7.69 4.25
C LYS A 77 -37.72 -7.83 4.03
N LEU A 78 -38.41 -6.79 3.56
CA LEU A 78 -39.86 -6.82 3.32
C LEU A 78 -40.22 -7.73 2.14
N ILE A 79 -39.42 -7.71 1.07
CA ILE A 79 -39.63 -8.56 -0.11
C ILE A 79 -39.39 -10.03 0.26
N GLU A 80 -38.30 -10.35 0.95
CA GLU A 80 -38.01 -11.73 1.40
C GLU A 80 -39.09 -12.26 2.34
N LYS A 81 -39.57 -11.43 3.28
CA LYS A 81 -40.65 -11.80 4.20
C LYS A 81 -41.95 -12.12 3.46
N LYS A 82 -42.28 -11.38 2.40
CA LYS A 82 -43.54 -11.55 1.66
C LYS A 82 -43.49 -12.67 0.63
N TYR A 83 -42.40 -12.78 -0.11
CA TYR A 83 -42.30 -13.65 -1.28
C TYR A 83 -41.37 -14.87 -1.10
N GLY A 84 -40.68 -14.95 0.04
CA GLY A 84 -39.68 -15.97 0.33
C GLY A 84 -38.35 -15.72 -0.38
N PHE A 85 -37.38 -16.60 -0.13
CA PHE A 85 -36.05 -16.54 -0.71
C PHE A 85 -35.57 -17.94 -1.16
N PRO A 86 -35.28 -18.16 -2.46
CA PRO A 86 -35.56 -17.25 -3.58
C PRO A 86 -37.07 -17.15 -3.88
N PRO A 87 -37.57 -16.01 -4.40
CA PRO A 87 -38.95 -15.89 -4.86
C PRO A 87 -39.27 -16.88 -5.99
N LYS A 88 -40.52 -17.38 -6.03
CA LYS A 88 -40.97 -18.30 -7.10
C LYS A 88 -41.19 -17.61 -8.44
N GLU A 89 -41.67 -16.37 -8.41
CA GLU A 89 -41.95 -15.59 -9.60
C GLU A 89 -40.66 -14.95 -10.13
N SER A 90 -40.39 -15.15 -11.41
CA SER A 90 -39.17 -14.66 -12.07
C SER A 90 -38.99 -13.15 -11.94
N ASN A 91 -40.08 -12.37 -12.13
CA ASN A 91 -40.04 -10.91 -12.01
C ASN A 91 -39.73 -10.46 -10.57
N THR A 92 -40.31 -11.12 -9.57
CA THR A 92 -40.04 -10.86 -8.16
C THR A 92 -38.60 -11.21 -7.79
N ALA A 93 -38.09 -12.34 -8.29
CA ALA A 93 -36.69 -12.73 -8.09
C ALA A 93 -35.73 -11.73 -8.73
N HIS A 94 -36.05 -11.25 -9.94
CA HIS A 94 -35.29 -10.21 -10.63
C HIS A 94 -35.25 -8.90 -9.83
N ILE A 95 -36.40 -8.37 -9.42
CA ILE A 95 -36.49 -7.13 -8.61
C ILE A 95 -35.74 -7.30 -7.28
N LEU A 96 -35.90 -8.43 -6.58
CA LEU A 96 -35.15 -8.70 -5.36
C LEU A 96 -33.64 -8.71 -5.62
N GLY A 97 -33.18 -9.32 -6.72
CA GLY A 97 -31.79 -9.29 -7.12
C GLY A 97 -31.26 -7.87 -7.32
N LEU A 98 -32.03 -6.99 -7.96
CA LEU A 98 -31.68 -5.58 -8.14
C LEU A 98 -31.61 -4.83 -6.79
N VAL A 99 -32.54 -5.11 -5.87
CA VAL A 99 -32.53 -4.53 -4.52
C VAL A 99 -31.29 -4.97 -3.74
N ILE A 100 -30.97 -6.27 -3.74
CA ILE A 100 -29.79 -6.81 -3.05
C ILE A 100 -28.50 -6.23 -3.62
N TYR A 101 -28.41 -6.07 -4.95
CA TYR A 101 -27.28 -5.38 -5.59
C TYR A 101 -27.12 -3.95 -5.07
N ASN A 102 -28.18 -3.17 -5.02
CA ASN A 102 -28.14 -1.79 -4.51
C ASN A 102 -27.81 -1.72 -3.01
N HIS A 103 -28.33 -2.66 -2.22
CA HIS A 103 -27.97 -2.80 -0.82
C HIS A 103 -26.47 -3.10 -0.64
N ALA A 104 -25.89 -3.97 -1.47
CA ALA A 104 -24.45 -4.22 -1.47
C ALA A 104 -23.63 -2.94 -1.74
N LEU A 105 -24.04 -2.13 -2.72
CA LEU A 105 -23.39 -0.85 -3.01
C LEU A 105 -23.54 0.15 -1.87
N GLN A 106 -24.68 0.16 -1.18
CA GLN A 106 -24.90 1.01 -0.01
C GLN A 106 -23.99 0.61 1.16
N ILE A 107 -23.86 -0.69 1.45
CA ILE A 107 -22.94 -1.21 2.47
C ILE A 107 -21.51 -0.79 2.16
N TYR A 108 -21.08 -0.97 0.91
CA TYR A 108 -19.76 -0.54 0.44
C TYR A 108 -19.55 0.96 0.64
N SER A 109 -20.51 1.78 0.20
CA SER A 109 -20.40 3.25 0.23
C SER A 109 -20.35 3.80 1.65
N ASN A 110 -21.07 3.18 2.58
CA ASN A 110 -21.11 3.63 3.98
C ASN A 110 -19.79 3.37 4.72
N ASN A 111 -19.12 2.24 4.44
CA ASN A 111 -17.91 1.83 5.17
C ASN A 111 -16.86 1.17 4.25
N PRO A 112 -16.31 1.88 3.25
CA PRO A 112 -15.43 1.28 2.24
C PRO A 112 -14.07 0.81 2.80
N SER A 113 -13.70 1.27 4.00
CA SER A 113 -12.45 0.88 4.67
C SER A 113 -12.60 -0.34 5.58
N ASN A 114 -13.83 -0.73 5.94
CA ASN A 114 -14.09 -1.81 6.89
C ASN A 114 -14.16 -3.16 6.18
N SER A 115 -13.27 -4.10 6.51
CA SER A 115 -13.21 -5.42 5.86
C SER A 115 -14.50 -6.23 6.00
N ALA A 116 -15.15 -6.21 7.16
CA ALA A 116 -16.41 -6.93 7.38
C ALA A 116 -17.55 -6.35 6.53
N SER A 117 -17.61 -5.03 6.38
CA SER A 117 -18.54 -4.38 5.46
C SER A 117 -18.27 -4.78 4.01
N LEU A 118 -17.01 -4.82 3.57
CA LEU A 118 -16.65 -5.28 2.23
C LEU A 118 -17.06 -6.74 1.99
N SER A 119 -16.78 -7.63 2.95
CA SER A 119 -17.20 -9.04 2.87
C SER A 119 -18.73 -9.18 2.80
N SER A 120 -19.46 -8.43 3.62
CA SER A 120 -20.93 -8.41 3.60
C SER A 120 -21.49 -7.92 2.26
N ALA A 121 -20.87 -6.89 1.67
CA ALA A 121 -21.24 -6.40 0.34
C ALA A 121 -20.98 -7.47 -0.73
N VAL A 122 -19.83 -8.17 -0.69
CA VAL A 122 -19.52 -9.24 -1.64
C VAL A 122 -20.50 -10.41 -1.54
N THR A 123 -20.85 -10.86 -0.34
CA THR A 123 -21.86 -11.91 -0.15
C THR A 123 -23.19 -11.52 -0.80
N ARG A 124 -23.62 -10.25 -0.66
CA ARG A 124 -24.82 -9.75 -1.33
C ARG A 124 -24.68 -9.67 -2.84
N LEU A 125 -23.52 -9.26 -3.36
CA LEU A 125 -23.26 -9.30 -4.81
C LEU A 125 -23.39 -10.73 -5.36
N GLU A 126 -22.86 -11.73 -4.66
CA GLU A 126 -23.00 -13.15 -5.04
C GLU A 126 -24.47 -13.60 -5.03
N THR A 127 -25.24 -13.18 -4.03
CA THR A 127 -26.69 -13.43 -3.96
C THR A 127 -27.45 -12.77 -5.10
N ALA A 128 -27.22 -11.48 -5.34
CA ALA A 128 -27.83 -10.73 -6.44
C ALA A 128 -27.51 -11.40 -7.78
N ARG A 129 -26.26 -11.83 -7.97
CA ARG A 129 -25.81 -12.55 -9.18
C ARG A 129 -26.61 -13.83 -9.41
N ALA A 130 -26.91 -14.59 -8.36
CA ALA A 130 -27.68 -15.82 -8.46
C ALA A 130 -29.14 -15.58 -8.89
N LEU A 131 -29.74 -14.47 -8.45
CA LEU A 131 -31.11 -14.09 -8.80
C LEU A 131 -31.22 -13.45 -10.20
N LEU A 132 -30.16 -12.79 -10.66
CA LEU A 132 -30.12 -12.03 -11.91
C LEU A 132 -29.46 -12.80 -13.06
N ILE A 133 -29.53 -14.13 -13.06
CA ILE A 133 -28.74 -14.98 -13.98
C ILE A 133 -29.04 -14.71 -15.47
N SER A 134 -30.25 -14.28 -15.80
CA SER A 134 -30.68 -13.96 -17.16
C SER A 134 -30.47 -12.50 -17.57
N ASP A 135 -30.10 -11.62 -16.64
CA ASP A 135 -29.88 -10.21 -16.91
C ASP A 135 -28.39 -9.95 -17.14
N ASN A 136 -27.98 -9.93 -18.40
CA ASN A 136 -26.59 -9.73 -18.79
C ASN A 136 -26.02 -8.39 -18.32
N GLU A 137 -26.81 -7.32 -18.30
CA GLU A 137 -26.31 -6.00 -17.90
C GLU A 137 -26.16 -5.92 -16.37
N ALA A 138 -27.10 -6.48 -15.60
CA ALA A 138 -26.93 -6.59 -14.16
C ALA A 138 -25.78 -7.54 -13.77
N GLN A 139 -25.63 -8.70 -14.44
CA GLN A 139 -24.47 -9.58 -14.25
C GLN A 139 -23.15 -8.83 -14.45
N LYS A 140 -23.09 -8.00 -15.50
CA LYS A 140 -21.94 -7.15 -15.80
C LYS A 140 -21.68 -6.12 -14.71
N ASN A 141 -22.70 -5.40 -14.27
CA ASN A 141 -22.57 -4.38 -13.23
C ASN A 141 -22.20 -4.97 -11.86
N ILE A 142 -22.77 -6.12 -11.49
CA ILE A 142 -22.40 -6.88 -10.28
C ILE A 142 -20.94 -7.33 -10.34
N THR A 143 -20.50 -7.84 -11.50
CA THR A 143 -19.11 -8.30 -11.67
C THR A 143 -18.12 -7.14 -11.58
N ARG A 144 -18.46 -5.96 -12.15
CA ARG A 144 -17.67 -4.74 -11.98
C ARG A 144 -17.63 -4.29 -10.52
N ALA A 145 -18.76 -4.31 -9.82
CA ALA A 145 -18.82 -4.00 -8.40
C ALA A 145 -17.91 -4.93 -7.57
N LEU A 146 -17.94 -6.23 -7.86
CA LEU A 146 -17.08 -7.23 -7.22
C LEU A 146 -15.59 -6.92 -7.44
N ALA A 147 -15.18 -6.63 -8.68
CA ALA A 147 -13.80 -6.24 -8.98
C ALA A 147 -13.42 -4.97 -8.20
N GLY A 148 -14.26 -3.94 -8.26
CA GLY A 148 -14.01 -2.66 -7.61
C GLY A 148 -13.91 -2.75 -6.07
N ILE A 149 -14.75 -3.56 -5.45
CA ILE A 149 -14.66 -3.91 -4.02
C ILE A 149 -13.36 -4.69 -3.76
N GLY A 150 -12.99 -5.63 -4.65
CA GLY A 150 -11.72 -6.34 -4.61
C GLY A 150 -10.50 -5.41 -4.59
N LEU A 151 -10.47 -4.42 -5.48
CA LEU A 151 -9.40 -3.42 -5.51
C LEU A 151 -9.34 -2.60 -4.22
N THR A 152 -10.50 -2.18 -3.71
CA THR A 152 -10.59 -1.41 -2.47
C THR A 152 -10.11 -2.24 -1.27
N ALA A 153 -10.54 -3.50 -1.19
CA ALA A 153 -10.09 -4.44 -0.16
C ALA A 153 -8.57 -4.64 -0.21
N TYR A 154 -8.01 -4.80 -1.42
CA TYR A 154 -6.58 -4.92 -1.66
C TYR A 154 -5.82 -3.68 -1.18
N GLN A 155 -6.26 -2.48 -1.57
CA GLN A 155 -5.65 -1.21 -1.16
C GLN A 155 -5.74 -0.98 0.36
N ASN A 156 -6.81 -1.45 0.98
CA ASN A 156 -7.00 -1.41 2.43
C ASN A 156 -6.26 -2.53 3.18
N GLY A 157 -5.42 -3.33 2.48
CA GLY A 157 -4.58 -4.36 3.07
C GLY A 157 -5.19 -5.77 3.15
N SER A 158 -6.45 -5.98 2.75
CA SER A 158 -7.02 -7.34 2.59
C SER A 158 -6.55 -7.88 1.24
N LYS A 159 -5.24 -8.14 1.11
CA LYS A 159 -4.66 -8.58 -0.17
C LYS A 159 -5.27 -9.89 -0.66
N VAL A 160 -5.40 -10.87 0.22
CA VAL A 160 -5.91 -12.21 -0.12
C VAL A 160 -7.36 -12.11 -0.61
N ASP A 161 -8.25 -11.50 0.16
CA ASP A 161 -9.65 -11.35 -0.23
C ASP A 161 -9.80 -10.44 -1.47
N GLY A 162 -9.09 -9.32 -1.49
CA GLY A 162 -9.15 -8.36 -2.58
C GLY A 162 -8.71 -8.96 -3.91
N ARG A 163 -7.61 -9.73 -3.90
CA ARG A 163 -7.15 -10.50 -5.05
C ARG A 163 -8.17 -11.59 -5.43
N LYS A 164 -8.62 -12.38 -4.46
CA LYS A 164 -9.61 -13.45 -4.68
C LYS A 164 -10.88 -12.91 -5.37
N TRP A 165 -11.39 -11.76 -4.92
CA TRP A 165 -12.58 -11.14 -5.51
C TRP A 165 -12.32 -10.56 -6.90
N ALA A 166 -11.16 -9.96 -7.14
CA ALA A 166 -10.78 -9.50 -8.48
C ALA A 166 -10.57 -10.68 -9.47
N GLU A 167 -9.99 -11.78 -9.01
CA GLU A 167 -9.82 -13.01 -9.79
C GLU A 167 -11.17 -13.69 -10.07
N GLU A 168 -12.08 -13.71 -9.10
CA GLU A 168 -13.47 -14.16 -9.31
C GLU A 168 -14.15 -13.31 -10.38
N ALA A 169 -14.08 -11.98 -10.26
CA ALA A 169 -14.68 -11.08 -11.24
C ALA A 169 -14.10 -11.30 -12.65
N ASN A 170 -12.79 -11.48 -12.76
CA ASN A 170 -12.13 -11.79 -14.03
C ASN A 170 -12.50 -13.16 -14.58
N ARG A 171 -12.77 -14.17 -13.73
CA ARG A 171 -13.26 -15.48 -14.19
C ARG A 171 -14.64 -15.39 -14.84
N ILE A 172 -15.50 -14.50 -14.34
CA ILE A 172 -16.85 -14.28 -14.88
C ILE A 172 -16.78 -13.50 -16.18
N LEU A 173 -16.05 -12.37 -16.19
CA LEU A 173 -15.95 -11.47 -17.34
C LEU A 173 -14.49 -11.20 -17.71
N ASN A 174 -13.85 -12.21 -18.29
CA ASN A 174 -12.41 -12.16 -18.61
C ASN A 174 -12.03 -11.16 -19.71
N GLN A 175 -13.00 -10.66 -20.50
CA GLN A 175 -12.77 -9.62 -21.51
C GLN A 175 -13.20 -8.22 -21.05
N GLU A 176 -13.73 -8.06 -19.83
CA GLU A 176 -14.25 -6.77 -19.40
C GLU A 176 -13.09 -5.82 -19.04
N PRO A 177 -13.00 -4.63 -19.67
CA PRO A 177 -11.85 -3.74 -19.53
C PRO A 177 -11.57 -3.24 -18.11
N TYR A 178 -12.60 -2.90 -17.34
CA TYR A 178 -12.47 -2.41 -15.96
C TYR A 178 -12.02 -3.52 -15.00
N VAL A 179 -12.58 -4.71 -15.12
CA VAL A 179 -12.23 -5.90 -14.34
C VAL A 179 -10.77 -6.28 -14.59
N ASN A 180 -10.34 -6.30 -15.85
CA ASN A 180 -8.93 -6.56 -16.19
C ASN A 180 -8.00 -5.44 -15.70
N TYR A 181 -8.46 -4.18 -15.70
CA TYR A 181 -7.67 -3.06 -15.17
C TYR A 181 -7.46 -3.23 -13.66
N VAL A 182 -8.51 -3.61 -12.93
CA VAL A 182 -8.45 -3.89 -11.50
C VAL A 182 -7.44 -5.01 -11.21
N LEU A 183 -7.60 -6.18 -11.85
CA LEU A 183 -6.73 -7.32 -11.58
C LEU A 183 -5.28 -7.05 -12.02
N GLY A 184 -5.10 -6.35 -13.15
CA GLY A 184 -3.80 -5.89 -13.62
C GLY A 184 -3.14 -4.92 -12.64
N SER A 185 -3.91 -3.98 -12.07
CA SER A 185 -3.41 -3.04 -11.05
C SER A 185 -2.98 -3.74 -9.76
N ILE A 186 -3.72 -4.76 -9.34
CA ILE A 186 -3.34 -5.63 -8.21
C ILE A 186 -2.02 -6.34 -8.54
N ALA A 187 -1.92 -6.97 -9.71
CA ALA A 187 -0.69 -7.65 -10.13
C ALA A 187 0.53 -6.70 -10.19
N VAL A 188 0.36 -5.47 -10.66
CA VAL A 188 1.40 -4.43 -10.60
C VAL A 188 1.82 -4.12 -9.17
N GLY A 189 0.85 -3.92 -8.26
CA GLY A 189 1.11 -3.66 -6.85
C GLY A 189 1.82 -4.83 -6.13
N GLU A 190 1.79 -6.02 -6.71
CA GLU A 190 2.45 -7.23 -6.22
C GLU A 190 3.80 -7.49 -6.90
N GLY A 191 4.21 -6.64 -7.85
CA GLY A 191 5.40 -6.83 -8.66
C GLY A 191 5.28 -7.95 -9.72
N ARG A 192 4.08 -8.51 -9.93
CA ARG A 192 3.79 -9.55 -10.92
C ARG A 192 3.58 -8.94 -12.31
N TYR A 193 4.60 -8.26 -12.84
CA TYR A 193 4.47 -7.52 -14.10
C TYR A 193 4.16 -8.42 -15.31
N ILE A 194 4.71 -9.64 -15.33
CA ILE A 194 4.43 -10.63 -16.39
C ILE A 194 2.93 -10.95 -16.45
N ASP A 195 2.29 -11.10 -15.29
CA ASP A 195 0.85 -11.36 -15.18
C ASP A 195 0.02 -10.09 -15.47
N ALA A 196 0.54 -8.92 -15.08
CA ALA A 196 -0.16 -7.65 -15.22
C ALA A 196 -0.30 -7.18 -16.68
N VAL A 197 0.74 -7.34 -17.49
CA VAL A 197 0.77 -6.85 -18.89
C VAL A 197 -0.39 -7.35 -19.75
N PRO A 198 -0.69 -8.67 -19.84
CA PRO A 198 -1.81 -9.14 -20.67
C PRO A 198 -3.17 -8.61 -20.18
N LEU A 199 -3.36 -8.49 -18.87
CA LEU A 199 -4.58 -7.93 -18.27
C LEU A 199 -4.75 -6.46 -18.66
N LEU A 200 -3.72 -5.64 -18.47
CA LEU A 200 -3.75 -4.22 -18.79
C LEU A 200 -3.94 -3.97 -20.30
N LYS A 201 -3.47 -4.86 -21.17
CA LYS A 201 -3.71 -4.78 -22.62
C LYS A 201 -5.19 -4.94 -22.98
N ILE A 202 -5.91 -5.84 -22.28
CA ILE A 202 -7.37 -5.98 -22.47
C ILE A 202 -8.08 -4.68 -22.09
N SER A 203 -7.63 -4.01 -21.02
CA SER A 203 -8.21 -2.73 -20.58
C SER A 203 -8.11 -1.60 -21.60
N LEU A 204 -7.17 -1.67 -22.55
CA LEU A 204 -7.04 -0.68 -23.62
C LEU A 204 -8.18 -0.78 -24.66
N ASN A 205 -8.89 -1.91 -24.73
CA ASN A 205 -9.97 -2.13 -25.70
C ASN A 205 -11.32 -1.56 -25.23
N GLY A 206 -11.42 -1.04 -24.00
CA GLY A 206 -12.68 -0.53 -23.44
C GLY A 206 -13.07 0.86 -23.93
N GLU A 207 -14.35 1.21 -23.83
CA GLU A 207 -14.89 2.53 -24.20
C GLU A 207 -14.59 3.64 -23.18
N ASP A 208 -14.32 3.28 -21.91
CA ASP A 208 -13.97 4.26 -20.87
C ASP A 208 -12.55 4.82 -21.07
N LYS A 209 -12.47 6.11 -21.41
CA LYS A 209 -11.20 6.84 -21.61
C LYS A 209 -10.31 6.84 -20.36
N ASP A 210 -10.88 6.89 -19.16
CA ASP A 210 -10.10 6.97 -17.92
C ASP A 210 -9.46 5.61 -17.59
N ILE A 211 -10.14 4.51 -17.91
CA ILE A 211 -9.58 3.16 -17.83
C ILE A 211 -8.46 2.97 -18.84
N ARG A 212 -8.67 3.37 -20.11
CA ARG A 212 -7.60 3.32 -21.12
C ARG A 212 -6.39 4.14 -20.72
N ALA A 213 -6.60 5.37 -20.24
CA ALA A 213 -5.50 6.24 -19.80
C ALA A 213 -4.74 5.65 -18.60
N SER A 214 -5.47 5.12 -17.60
CA SER A 214 -4.87 4.52 -16.41
C SER A 214 -4.09 3.24 -16.74
N ALA A 215 -4.67 2.36 -17.57
CA ALA A 215 -4.01 1.15 -18.04
C ALA A 215 -2.78 1.45 -18.90
N SER A 216 -2.88 2.43 -19.82
CA SER A 216 -1.76 2.88 -20.65
C SER A 216 -0.63 3.44 -19.80
N ALA A 217 -0.93 4.24 -18.76
CA ALA A 217 0.09 4.77 -17.86
C ALA A 217 0.86 3.66 -17.12
N LEU A 218 0.15 2.63 -16.64
CA LEU A 218 0.78 1.46 -16.01
C LEU A 218 1.63 0.67 -17.02
N LEU A 219 1.11 0.40 -18.22
CA LEU A 219 1.85 -0.32 -19.26
C LEU A 219 3.11 0.43 -19.70
N SER A 220 3.01 1.72 -20.01
CA SER A 220 4.16 2.53 -20.42
C SER A 220 5.25 2.54 -19.33
N LYS A 221 4.85 2.50 -18.06
CA LYS A 221 5.79 2.40 -16.94
C LYS A 221 6.48 1.04 -16.89
N ILE A 222 5.72 -0.05 -16.98
CA ILE A 222 6.26 -1.42 -17.00
C ILE A 222 7.20 -1.60 -18.20
N GLU A 223 6.81 -1.14 -19.38
CA GLU A 223 7.60 -1.22 -20.61
C GLU A 223 8.87 -0.37 -20.52
N SER A 224 8.79 0.84 -19.96
CA SER A 224 9.95 1.69 -19.73
C SER A 224 10.94 1.06 -18.74
N ASP A 225 10.44 0.49 -17.64
CA ASP A 225 11.28 -0.22 -16.66
C ASP A 225 11.89 -1.48 -17.31
N ALA A 226 11.09 -2.29 -18.00
CA ALA A 226 11.54 -3.53 -18.65
C ALA A 226 12.58 -3.26 -19.74
N LYS A 227 12.38 -2.25 -20.60
CA LYS A 227 13.34 -1.84 -21.63
C LYS A 227 14.64 -1.32 -21.02
N ARG A 228 14.55 -0.58 -19.92
CA ARG A 228 15.75 -0.08 -19.22
C ARG A 228 16.52 -1.22 -18.58
N GLU A 229 15.81 -2.19 -18.03
CA GLU A 229 16.38 -3.34 -17.31
C GLU A 229 16.69 -4.53 -18.24
N GLU A 230 16.49 -4.36 -19.55
CA GLU A 230 16.79 -5.35 -20.57
C GLU A 230 18.30 -5.57 -20.64
N GLY A 231 18.71 -6.84 -20.67
CA GLY A 231 20.13 -7.20 -20.70
C GLY A 231 20.86 -7.06 -19.36
N PHE A 232 20.17 -6.72 -18.26
CA PHE A 232 20.78 -6.69 -16.94
C PHE A 232 21.23 -8.10 -16.53
N SER A 233 22.44 -8.20 -16.00
CA SER A 233 22.94 -9.47 -15.46
C SER A 233 22.15 -9.84 -14.20
N THR A 234 21.75 -11.11 -14.07
CA THR A 234 20.88 -11.58 -12.99
C THR A 234 21.60 -12.56 -12.10
N TYR A 235 21.52 -12.36 -10.78
CA TYR A 235 22.08 -13.23 -9.75
C TYR A 235 21.01 -13.48 -8.70
N SER A 236 20.82 -14.73 -8.27
CA SER A 236 19.71 -15.07 -7.37
C SER A 236 20.18 -15.91 -6.18
N SER A 237 19.46 -15.76 -5.08
CA SER A 237 19.48 -16.61 -3.90
C SER A 237 18.05 -17.12 -3.65
N SER A 238 17.82 -17.80 -2.52
CA SER A 238 16.46 -18.26 -2.18
C SER A 238 15.48 -17.12 -1.87
N GLN A 239 15.97 -15.98 -1.38
CA GLN A 239 15.13 -14.85 -0.90
C GLN A 239 15.33 -13.57 -1.72
N PHE A 240 16.41 -13.46 -2.50
CA PHE A 240 16.75 -12.24 -3.23
C PHE A 240 17.15 -12.51 -4.68
N THR A 241 16.70 -11.65 -5.58
CA THR A 241 17.13 -11.61 -6.99
C THR A 241 17.77 -10.26 -7.28
N ILE A 242 19.05 -10.22 -7.62
CA ILE A 242 19.79 -9.02 -8.00
C ILE A 242 19.84 -8.91 -9.52
N ARG A 243 19.45 -7.75 -10.05
CA ARG A 243 19.65 -7.39 -11.46
C ARG A 243 20.58 -6.19 -11.55
N PHE A 244 21.68 -6.35 -12.28
CA PHE A 244 22.75 -5.37 -12.33
C PHE A 244 22.88 -4.78 -13.74
N GLU A 245 22.85 -3.45 -13.84
CA GLU A 245 23.01 -2.70 -15.09
C GLU A 245 24.43 -2.82 -15.66
N GLY A 246 24.55 -3.05 -16.95
CA GLY A 246 25.84 -3.09 -17.64
C GLY A 246 26.60 -4.42 -17.45
N ASN A 247 27.92 -4.33 -17.29
CA ASN A 247 28.79 -5.51 -17.25
C ASN A 247 28.46 -6.43 -16.06
N PRO A 248 28.54 -7.77 -16.21
CA PRO A 248 28.33 -8.71 -15.11
C PRO A 248 29.16 -8.38 -13.85
N GLN A 249 28.50 -8.17 -12.71
CA GLN A 249 29.12 -7.90 -11.41
C GLN A 249 28.85 -9.01 -10.38
N PRO A 250 29.42 -10.22 -10.52
CA PRO A 250 29.13 -11.34 -9.61
C PRO A 250 29.59 -11.08 -8.17
N ALA A 251 30.75 -10.44 -7.98
CA ALA A 251 31.28 -10.13 -6.66
C ALA A 251 30.42 -9.11 -5.90
N LEU A 252 30.02 -8.01 -6.56
CA LEU A 252 29.14 -7.01 -5.95
C LEU A 252 27.76 -7.57 -5.65
N SER A 253 27.20 -8.37 -6.57
CA SER A 253 25.90 -9.01 -6.37
C SER A 253 25.93 -10.00 -5.20
N SER A 254 27.00 -10.79 -5.07
CA SER A 254 27.21 -11.69 -3.93
C SER A 254 27.36 -10.92 -2.61
N ARG A 255 28.04 -9.77 -2.62
CA ARG A 255 28.17 -8.89 -1.46
C ARG A 255 26.81 -8.33 -1.02
N ILE A 256 25.98 -7.86 -1.95
CA ILE A 256 24.62 -7.36 -1.68
C ILE A 256 23.76 -8.47 -1.07
N ILE A 257 23.73 -9.66 -1.70
CA ILE A 257 22.97 -10.82 -1.18
C ILE A 257 23.43 -11.16 0.24
N GLY A 258 24.74 -11.25 0.47
CA GLY A 258 25.28 -11.59 1.78
C GLY A 258 24.91 -10.57 2.87
N ILE A 259 24.84 -9.28 2.54
CA ILE A 259 24.36 -8.24 3.45
C ILE A 259 22.85 -8.38 3.70
N LEU A 260 22.05 -8.51 2.65
CA LEU A 260 20.59 -8.63 2.77
C LEU A 260 20.17 -9.85 3.60
N GLU A 261 20.84 -10.99 3.44
CA GLU A 261 20.56 -12.19 4.24
C GLU A 261 20.90 -11.99 5.73
N ARG A 262 21.96 -11.25 6.05
CA ARG A 262 22.28 -10.88 7.45
C ARG A 262 21.25 -9.90 8.00
N GLN A 263 20.90 -8.87 7.24
CA GLN A 263 19.91 -7.86 7.65
C GLN A 263 18.52 -8.47 7.81
N ARG A 264 18.16 -9.50 7.02
CA ARG A 264 16.88 -10.20 7.11
C ARG A 264 16.58 -10.71 8.52
N SER A 265 17.58 -11.27 9.21
CA SER A 265 17.40 -11.75 10.59
C SER A 265 17.13 -10.61 11.56
N ARG A 266 17.84 -9.49 11.42
CA ARG A 266 17.67 -8.29 12.25
C ARG A 266 16.33 -7.62 12.01
N VAL A 267 15.94 -7.47 10.75
CA VAL A 267 14.64 -6.93 10.35
C VAL A 267 13.53 -7.83 10.87
N GLN A 268 13.67 -9.15 10.77
CA GLN A 268 12.67 -10.09 11.31
C GLN A 268 12.52 -9.97 12.83
N GLU A 269 13.62 -9.81 13.56
CA GLU A 269 13.62 -9.65 15.03
C GLU A 269 12.83 -8.40 15.44
N VAL A 270 13.06 -7.26 14.78
CA VAL A 270 12.38 -5.99 15.07
C VAL A 270 10.94 -6.03 14.53
N ILE A 271 10.72 -6.38 13.28
CA ILE A 271 9.39 -6.28 12.65
C ILE A 271 8.45 -7.42 13.06
N GLY A 272 8.99 -8.53 13.58
CA GLY A 272 8.21 -9.74 13.88
C GLY A 272 7.62 -10.39 12.62
N HIS A 273 8.25 -10.17 11.46
CA HIS A 273 7.84 -10.72 10.16
C HIS A 273 9.06 -10.93 9.28
N ALA A 274 9.10 -12.03 8.53
CA ALA A 274 10.08 -12.24 7.49
C ALA A 274 9.40 -12.15 6.12
N PRO A 275 10.01 -11.52 5.11
CA PRO A 275 9.46 -11.51 3.76
C PRO A 275 9.16 -12.92 3.27
N THR A 276 7.95 -13.12 2.76
CA THR A 276 7.49 -14.43 2.25
C THR A 276 7.73 -14.60 0.75
N ARG A 277 7.86 -13.47 0.03
CA ARG A 277 8.21 -13.42 -1.39
C ARG A 277 9.71 -13.18 -1.59
N THR A 278 10.21 -13.60 -2.76
CA THR A 278 11.54 -13.16 -3.23
C THR A 278 11.54 -11.64 -3.45
N ILE A 279 12.56 -10.95 -2.92
CA ILE A 279 12.74 -9.50 -3.09
C ILE A 279 13.69 -9.26 -4.25
N GLU A 280 13.24 -8.50 -5.25
CA GLU A 280 14.08 -8.08 -6.38
C GLU A 280 14.86 -6.80 -6.00
N VAL A 281 16.15 -6.78 -6.33
CA VAL A 281 17.06 -5.65 -6.14
C VAL A 281 17.63 -5.24 -7.49
N ILE A 282 17.37 -4.03 -7.93
CA ILE A 282 17.86 -3.48 -9.20
C ILE A 282 19.01 -2.52 -8.94
N VAL A 283 20.20 -2.83 -9.43
CA VAL A 283 21.39 -1.99 -9.25
C VAL A 283 21.68 -1.21 -10.53
N TYR A 284 21.65 0.12 -10.43
CA TYR A 284 21.90 1.06 -11.53
C TYR A 284 23.33 1.59 -11.48
N THR A 285 24.07 1.45 -12.57
CA THR A 285 25.40 2.04 -12.73
C THR A 285 25.37 3.53 -13.01
N SER A 286 24.27 4.05 -13.56
CA SER A 286 24.12 5.48 -13.82
C SER A 286 23.86 6.28 -12.52
N PRO A 287 24.69 7.29 -12.21
CA PRO A 287 24.45 8.21 -11.08
C PRO A 287 23.13 8.98 -11.17
N SER A 288 22.54 9.03 -12.37
CA SER A 288 21.31 9.80 -12.64
C SER A 288 20.00 9.01 -12.45
N PHE A 289 20.05 7.78 -11.92
CA PHE A 289 18.84 6.96 -11.77
C PHE A 289 17.76 7.67 -10.90
N ALA A 290 18.18 8.41 -9.88
CA ALA A 290 17.30 9.19 -9.00
C ALA A 290 16.59 10.30 -9.78
N VAL A 291 17.34 11.16 -10.48
CA VAL A 291 16.83 12.24 -11.34
C VAL A 291 15.83 11.70 -12.36
N GLN A 292 16.18 10.59 -13.02
CA GLN A 292 15.34 9.97 -14.05
C GLN A 292 14.00 9.43 -13.51
N ARG A 293 13.87 9.25 -12.19
CA ARG A 293 12.61 8.90 -11.52
C ARG A 293 11.93 10.09 -10.82
N GLY A 294 12.43 11.30 -11.02
CA GLY A 294 11.93 12.50 -10.35
C GLY A 294 12.24 12.52 -8.85
N LEU A 295 13.30 11.82 -8.45
CA LEU A 295 13.80 11.80 -7.09
C LEU A 295 14.97 12.78 -6.95
N PRO A 296 15.17 13.38 -5.76
CA PRO A 296 16.35 14.18 -5.51
C PRO A 296 17.64 13.38 -5.73
N ASP A 297 18.68 14.04 -6.24
CA ASP A 297 19.96 13.43 -6.63
C ASP A 297 20.68 12.73 -5.48
N TRP A 298 20.34 13.07 -4.23
CA TRP A 298 20.91 12.46 -3.02
C TRP A 298 20.29 11.09 -2.68
N VAL A 299 19.24 10.64 -3.39
CA VAL A 299 18.61 9.33 -3.14
C VAL A 299 19.49 8.21 -3.67
N GLY A 300 20.21 7.52 -2.77
CA GLY A 300 21.10 6.40 -3.09
C GLY A 300 20.40 5.04 -3.25
N ALA A 301 19.22 4.87 -2.65
CA ALA A 301 18.41 3.65 -2.74
C ALA A 301 16.90 3.97 -2.66
N LEU A 302 16.03 3.05 -3.09
CA LEU A 302 14.57 3.15 -2.90
C LEU A 302 13.86 1.79 -2.92
N PHE A 303 12.76 1.66 -2.18
CA PHE A 303 11.87 0.52 -2.26
C PHE A 303 10.52 0.87 -2.90
N ASP A 304 10.26 0.36 -4.10
CA ASP A 304 9.01 0.62 -4.84
C ASP A 304 8.16 -0.64 -5.11
N GLY A 305 8.34 -1.67 -4.29
CA GLY A 305 7.97 -3.05 -4.59
C GLY A 305 9.22 -3.89 -4.91
N ARG A 306 10.25 -3.20 -5.44
CA ARG A 306 11.61 -3.69 -5.64
C ARG A 306 12.58 -2.76 -4.93
N ILE A 307 13.67 -3.29 -4.41
CA ILE A 307 14.76 -2.46 -3.91
C ILE A 307 15.52 -1.96 -5.14
N ARG A 308 15.86 -0.68 -5.18
CA ARG A 308 16.69 -0.12 -6.23
C ARG A 308 17.86 0.59 -5.59
N LEU A 309 19.03 0.44 -6.18
CA LEU A 309 20.27 0.82 -5.56
C LEU A 309 21.18 1.45 -6.61
N SER A 310 21.84 2.55 -6.26
CA SER A 310 22.94 3.06 -7.05
C SER A 310 24.14 2.13 -6.91
N ALA A 311 24.81 1.79 -8.01
CA ALA A 311 26.06 1.05 -7.99
C ALA A 311 27.14 1.80 -7.21
N VAL A 312 27.10 3.15 -7.22
CA VAL A 312 28.00 4.00 -6.43
C VAL A 312 27.89 3.68 -4.94
N GLU A 313 26.66 3.53 -4.43
CA GLU A 313 26.46 3.14 -3.03
C GLU A 313 27.03 1.76 -2.73
N VAL A 314 27.04 0.85 -3.71
CA VAL A 314 27.64 -0.47 -3.54
C VAL A 314 29.16 -0.39 -3.58
N THR A 315 29.74 0.34 -4.54
CA THR A 315 31.19 0.33 -4.78
C THR A 315 31.97 1.21 -3.82
N GLU A 316 31.41 2.34 -3.40
CA GLU A 316 32.11 3.34 -2.59
C GLU A 316 31.83 3.20 -1.09
N SER A 317 30.73 2.54 -0.71
CA SER A 317 30.42 2.30 0.71
C SER A 317 31.27 1.16 1.28
N ASN A 318 31.77 1.38 2.50
CA ASN A 318 32.20 0.28 3.34
C ASN A 318 31.02 -0.62 3.73
N ASP A 319 31.31 -1.79 4.31
CA ASP A 319 30.25 -2.73 4.70
C ASP A 319 29.29 -2.16 5.73
N GLU A 320 29.74 -1.29 6.65
CA GLU A 320 28.88 -0.67 7.65
C GLU A 320 27.80 0.21 6.99
N ARG A 321 28.20 1.13 6.09
CA ARG A 321 27.27 2.00 5.38
C ARG A 321 26.33 1.20 4.47
N LEU A 322 26.85 0.22 3.74
CA LEU A 322 26.02 -0.62 2.87
C LEU A 322 25.04 -1.49 3.67
N ASN A 323 25.42 -1.98 4.86
CA ASN A 323 24.51 -2.64 5.80
C ASN A 323 23.35 -1.72 6.20
N LYS A 324 23.64 -0.45 6.51
CA LYS A 324 22.59 0.52 6.87
C LYS A 324 21.62 0.77 5.72
N ILE A 325 22.13 1.06 4.52
CA ILE A 325 21.29 1.29 3.33
C ILE A 325 20.40 0.08 3.04
N LEU A 326 20.98 -1.12 2.95
CA LEU A 326 20.22 -2.32 2.62
C LEU A 326 19.26 -2.75 3.75
N GLY A 327 19.63 -2.53 5.02
CA GLY A 327 18.75 -2.77 6.16
C GLY A 327 17.55 -1.82 6.17
N HIS A 328 17.76 -0.55 5.80
CA HIS A 328 16.69 0.44 5.64
C HIS A 328 15.69 -0.01 4.56
N GLU A 329 16.17 -0.29 3.35
CA GLU A 329 15.30 -0.73 2.24
C GLU A 329 14.58 -2.05 2.53
N LEU A 330 15.28 -3.00 3.17
CA LEU A 330 14.70 -4.28 3.54
C LEU A 330 13.60 -4.12 4.59
N THR A 331 13.67 -3.09 5.43
CA THR A 331 12.62 -2.75 6.39
C THR A 331 11.33 -2.38 5.66
N HIS A 332 11.38 -1.47 4.69
CA HIS A 332 10.22 -1.13 3.86
C HIS A 332 9.67 -2.35 3.13
N ALA A 333 10.55 -3.15 2.53
CA ALA A 333 10.14 -4.36 1.83
C ALA A 333 9.39 -5.35 2.74
N THR A 334 9.86 -5.49 3.99
CA THR A 334 9.26 -6.39 4.99
C THR A 334 7.95 -5.85 5.55
N ILE A 335 7.87 -4.55 5.84
CA ILE A 335 6.62 -3.91 6.28
C ILE A 335 5.56 -4.01 5.17
N TYR A 336 5.92 -3.74 3.92
CA TYR A 336 5.01 -3.87 2.79
C TYR A 336 4.52 -5.31 2.57
N ASP A 337 5.41 -6.30 2.77
CA ASP A 337 5.06 -7.72 2.74
C ASP A 337 4.05 -8.06 3.85
N LYS A 338 4.31 -7.60 5.08
CA LYS A 338 3.46 -7.84 6.26
C LYS A 338 2.10 -7.18 6.15
N LEU A 339 2.06 -5.89 5.81
CA LEU A 339 0.86 -5.05 5.86
C LEU A 339 0.04 -5.10 4.57
N GLY A 340 0.66 -5.57 3.50
CA GLY A 340 0.08 -5.54 2.18
C GLY A 340 -0.03 -4.13 1.55
N ARG A 341 0.45 -3.11 2.24
CA ARG A 341 0.35 -1.71 1.85
C ARG A 341 1.42 -0.94 2.64
N PRO A 342 1.74 0.30 2.27
CA PRO A 342 2.55 1.16 3.13
C PRO A 342 1.82 1.43 4.45
N GLY A 343 2.54 1.32 5.55
CA GLY A 343 2.15 1.81 6.86
C GLY A 343 2.33 3.33 6.98
N PRO A 344 2.07 3.90 8.18
CA PRO A 344 2.35 5.30 8.46
C PRO A 344 3.84 5.61 8.24
N ALA A 345 4.15 6.62 7.43
CA ALA A 345 5.54 6.91 7.05
C ALA A 345 6.47 7.11 8.26
N TRP A 346 6.03 7.84 9.29
CA TRP A 346 6.83 8.00 10.51
C TRP A 346 7.18 6.68 11.20
N LEU A 347 6.32 5.67 11.12
CA LEU A 347 6.58 4.38 11.74
C LEU A 347 7.56 3.57 10.89
N GLU A 348 7.37 3.56 9.57
CA GLU A 348 8.31 2.88 8.66
C GLU A 348 9.72 3.47 8.78
N GLU A 349 9.84 4.79 8.73
CA GLU A 349 11.13 5.48 8.85
C GLU A 349 11.75 5.30 10.22
N GLY A 350 10.95 5.41 11.28
CA GLY A 350 11.47 5.23 12.64
C GLY A 350 11.99 3.81 12.87
N LEU A 351 11.32 2.79 12.31
CA LEU A 351 11.76 1.40 12.40
C LEU A 351 12.98 1.12 11.53
N ALA A 352 13.03 1.68 10.33
CA ALA A 352 14.19 1.57 9.45
C ALA A 352 15.43 2.18 10.11
N GLN A 353 15.30 3.36 10.72
CA GLN A 353 16.37 3.99 11.52
C GLN A 353 16.74 3.18 12.77
N LEU A 354 15.77 2.58 13.46
CA LEU A 354 16.05 1.70 14.61
C LEU A 354 16.87 0.47 14.21
N ILE A 355 16.60 -0.10 13.05
CA ILE A 355 17.32 -1.27 12.55
C ILE A 355 18.77 -0.93 12.20
N THR A 356 19.00 0.25 11.63
CA THR A 356 20.32 0.67 11.12
C THR A 356 21.20 1.34 12.19
N GLU A 357 20.62 2.14 13.09
CA GLU A 357 21.33 2.88 14.13
C GLU A 357 21.25 2.20 15.52
N GLY A 358 20.33 1.25 15.69
CA GLY A 358 20.13 0.56 16.96
C GLY A 358 19.63 1.49 18.07
N ASN A 359 20.08 1.25 19.31
CA ASN A 359 19.77 2.09 20.47
C ASN A 359 20.88 3.11 20.78
N SER A 360 21.88 3.25 19.90
CA SER A 360 23.02 4.14 20.10
C SER A 360 22.70 5.53 19.59
N TYR A 361 21.91 6.29 20.36
CA TYR A 361 21.48 7.64 20.00
C TYR A 361 21.82 8.67 21.09
N SER A 362 21.91 9.93 20.68
CA SER A 362 21.99 11.08 21.58
C SER A 362 20.65 11.82 21.56
N LYS A 363 19.94 11.84 22.70
CA LYS A 363 18.71 12.62 22.85
C LYS A 363 18.92 14.08 22.49
N THR A 364 20.02 14.68 22.93
CA THR A 364 20.40 16.06 22.62
C THR A 364 20.55 16.29 21.11
N THR A 365 21.20 15.37 20.41
CA THR A 365 21.39 15.47 18.95
C THR A 365 20.05 15.36 18.21
N LEU A 366 19.20 14.41 18.59
CA LEU A 366 17.85 14.27 18.02
C LEU A 366 17.00 15.51 18.31
N ASN A 367 17.02 16.01 19.54
CA ASN A 367 16.30 17.21 19.93
C ASN A 367 16.75 18.43 19.11
N ASN A 368 18.06 18.61 18.91
CA ASN A 368 18.59 19.72 18.11
C ASN A 368 18.10 19.70 16.65
N LYS A 369 18.01 18.51 16.04
CA LYS A 369 17.46 18.35 14.68
C LYS A 369 15.97 18.70 14.63
N ILE A 370 15.20 18.37 15.66
CA ILE A 370 13.74 18.53 15.70
C ILE A 370 13.31 19.95 16.10
N GLN A 371 13.89 20.51 17.16
CA GLN A 371 13.39 21.73 17.81
C GLN A 371 13.49 22.99 16.95
N SER A 372 14.37 22.98 15.95
CA SER A 372 14.54 24.12 15.03
C SER A 372 13.45 24.17 13.94
N ARG A 373 12.53 23.20 13.91
CA ARG A 373 11.54 23.01 12.82
C ARG A 373 10.12 22.87 13.36
N ASN A 374 9.14 23.37 12.59
CA ASN A 374 7.72 23.24 12.93
C ASN A 374 7.12 21.94 12.37
N ILE A 375 7.57 20.79 12.89
CA ILE A 375 7.10 19.46 12.45
C ILE A 375 6.31 18.79 13.57
N SER A 376 5.16 18.23 13.20
CA SER A 376 4.29 17.44 14.08
C SER A 376 4.19 16.00 13.59
N LEU A 377 4.10 15.04 14.51
CA LEU A 377 4.02 13.62 14.15
C LEU A 377 2.79 13.30 13.29
N GLN A 378 1.69 14.04 13.47
CA GLN A 378 0.45 13.87 12.71
C GLN A 378 0.61 14.23 11.22
N SER A 379 1.49 15.19 10.91
CA SER A 379 1.83 15.52 9.53
C SER A 379 2.73 14.47 8.86
N LEU A 380 3.33 13.56 9.63
CA LEU A 380 4.28 12.56 9.17
C LEU A 380 3.63 11.21 8.80
N GLY A 381 2.34 11.23 8.45
CA GLY A 381 1.67 10.06 7.87
C GLY A 381 1.96 9.84 6.38
N GLY A 382 2.60 10.81 5.71
CA GLY A 382 2.81 10.83 4.26
C GLY A 382 4.26 11.04 3.82
N ASN A 383 4.45 11.49 2.58
CA ASN A 383 5.76 11.54 1.92
C ASN A 383 6.67 12.68 2.41
N PHE A 384 7.91 12.35 2.84
CA PHE A 384 8.90 13.32 3.31
C PHE A 384 9.69 14.00 2.19
N THR A 385 9.78 13.41 0.99
CA THR A 385 10.61 13.94 -0.11
C THR A 385 10.08 15.20 -0.78
N LYS A 386 8.82 15.57 -0.52
CA LYS A 386 8.27 16.87 -0.93
C LYS A 386 8.62 17.99 0.05
N MET A 387 9.22 17.64 1.19
CA MET A 387 9.64 18.61 2.19
C MET A 387 10.99 19.21 1.78
N PRO A 388 11.26 20.47 2.16
CA PRO A 388 12.62 21.00 2.16
C PRO A 388 13.55 20.04 2.92
N GLN A 389 14.81 19.92 2.48
CA GLN A 389 15.76 18.95 3.03
C GLN A 389 15.83 18.97 4.56
N ALA A 390 15.98 20.17 5.15
CA ALA A 390 16.10 20.29 6.60
C ALA A 390 14.82 19.90 7.36
N ASP A 391 13.65 20.03 6.72
CA ASP A 391 12.39 19.56 7.30
C ASP A 391 12.30 18.03 7.19
N ALA A 392 12.75 17.44 6.08
CA ALA A 392 12.83 15.99 5.96
C ALA A 392 13.77 15.37 7.02
N GLU A 393 14.95 15.96 7.23
CA GLU A 393 15.90 15.52 8.27
C GLU A 393 15.27 15.55 9.67
N ALA A 394 14.50 16.59 9.99
CA ALA A 394 13.78 16.69 11.25
C ALA A 394 12.60 15.70 11.34
N ALA A 395 11.94 15.39 10.22
CA ALA A 395 10.90 14.36 10.14
C ALA A 395 11.47 12.95 10.42
N TYR A 396 12.60 12.59 9.83
CA TYR A 396 13.29 11.32 10.12
C TYR A 396 13.73 11.26 11.59
N ALA A 397 14.31 12.34 12.12
CA ALA A 397 14.73 12.40 13.51
C ALA A 397 13.55 12.23 14.48
N LEU A 398 12.41 12.91 14.22
CA LEU A 398 11.20 12.76 15.03
C LEU A 398 10.62 11.35 14.94
N SER A 399 10.61 10.77 13.74
CA SER A 399 10.13 9.39 13.50
C SER A 399 10.94 8.36 14.30
N TYR A 400 12.27 8.45 14.22
CA TYR A 400 13.18 7.58 14.96
C TYR A 400 13.05 7.78 16.48
N ALA A 401 13.04 9.03 16.94
CA ALA A 401 12.84 9.34 18.37
C ALA A 401 11.49 8.79 18.89
N THR A 402 10.45 8.82 18.08
CA THR A 402 9.11 8.31 18.45
C THR A 402 9.14 6.80 18.65
N VAL A 403 9.78 6.06 17.74
CA VAL A 403 9.92 4.59 17.87
C VAL A 403 10.76 4.21 19.08
N LEU A 404 11.83 4.96 19.37
CA LEU A 404 12.64 4.79 20.57
C LEU A 404 11.84 5.08 21.84
N TYR A 405 11.10 6.19 21.88
CA TYR A 405 10.23 6.56 23.00
C TYR A 405 9.19 5.48 23.28
N LEU A 406 8.52 4.98 22.24
CA LEU A 406 7.56 3.89 22.36
C LEU A 406 8.21 2.65 22.98
N SER A 407 9.36 2.24 22.44
CA SER A 407 10.07 1.04 22.91
C SER A 407 10.56 1.20 24.37
N HIS A 408 10.99 2.41 24.75
CA HIS A 408 11.44 2.73 26.10
C HIS A 408 10.28 2.76 27.11
N SER A 409 9.17 3.41 26.76
CA SER A 409 8.08 3.71 27.71
C SER A 409 6.99 2.64 27.76
N HIS A 410 6.84 1.86 26.68
CA HIS A 410 5.77 0.87 26.52
C HIS A 410 6.28 -0.55 26.23
N GLY A 411 7.61 -0.75 26.25
CA GLY A 411 8.26 -2.05 26.13
C GLY A 411 8.79 -2.36 24.74
N GLY A 412 9.87 -3.15 24.69
CA GLY A 412 10.66 -3.38 23.48
C GLY A 412 9.92 -4.03 22.31
N ASN A 413 8.76 -4.67 22.53
CA ASN A 413 7.98 -5.33 21.47
C ASN A 413 6.76 -4.51 21.00
N ILE A 414 6.60 -3.27 21.47
CA ILE A 414 5.44 -2.43 21.16
C ILE A 414 5.24 -2.23 19.66
N HIS A 415 6.33 -2.11 18.90
CA HIS A 415 6.28 -1.94 17.45
C HIS A 415 5.74 -3.19 16.73
N ILE A 416 6.05 -4.40 17.22
CA ILE A 416 5.46 -5.65 16.70
C ILE A 416 3.95 -5.66 16.95
N GLN A 417 3.51 -5.22 18.13
CA GLN A 417 2.08 -5.12 18.45
C GLN A 417 1.38 -4.12 17.52
N ILE A 418 1.94 -2.92 17.33
CA ILE A 418 1.42 -1.92 16.40
C ILE A 418 1.32 -2.49 14.98
N LEU A 419 2.38 -3.14 14.49
CA LEU A 419 2.40 -3.72 13.14
C LEU A 419 1.41 -4.89 12.98
N ASN A 420 1.20 -5.71 14.00
CA ASN A 420 0.19 -6.77 13.98
C ASN A 420 -1.23 -6.18 13.92
N GLU A 421 -1.50 -5.12 14.68
CA GLU A 421 -2.80 -4.45 14.61
C GLU A 421 -3.01 -3.66 13.31
N LEU A 422 -1.94 -3.10 12.74
CA LEU A 422 -1.98 -2.53 11.40
C LEU A 422 -2.25 -3.60 10.34
N ALA A 423 -1.79 -4.84 10.54
CA ALA A 423 -2.15 -5.97 9.68
C ALA A 423 -3.63 -6.37 9.87
N GLU A 424 -4.17 -6.22 11.08
CA GLU A 424 -5.62 -6.31 11.39
C GLU A 424 -6.42 -5.07 10.95
N LYS A 425 -5.78 -4.10 10.30
CA LYS A 425 -6.40 -2.90 9.69
C LYS A 425 -7.02 -1.90 10.64
N LYS A 426 -6.63 -1.93 11.91
CA LYS A 426 -7.00 -0.85 12.84
C LYS A 426 -6.29 0.44 12.43
N SER A 427 -6.92 1.59 12.68
CA SER A 427 -6.28 2.87 12.40
C SER A 427 -5.12 3.08 13.38
N ILE A 428 -4.08 3.80 12.94
CA ILE A 428 -2.94 4.10 13.82
C ILE A 428 -3.38 4.83 15.09
N GLU A 429 -4.41 5.67 15.00
CA GLU A 429 -4.97 6.40 16.15
C GLU A 429 -5.59 5.45 17.18
N GLU A 430 -6.47 4.54 16.75
CA GLU A 430 -7.07 3.54 17.63
C GLU A 430 -6.02 2.63 18.27
N ILE A 431 -5.02 2.23 17.49
CA ILE A 431 -3.92 1.40 17.96
C ILE A 431 -3.16 2.13 19.07
N LEU A 432 -2.73 3.37 18.83
CA LEU A 432 -1.97 4.16 19.79
C LEU A 432 -2.74 4.42 21.09
N ILE A 433 -4.04 4.75 20.99
CA ILE A 433 -4.91 4.89 22.17
C ILE A 433 -4.93 3.60 22.98
N ARG A 434 -5.00 2.45 22.31
CA ARG A 434 -5.06 1.14 22.96
C ARG A 434 -3.73 0.72 23.60
N VAL A 435 -2.61 0.86 22.87
CA VAL A 435 -1.31 0.30 23.28
C VAL A 435 -0.45 1.29 24.07
N ALA A 436 -0.63 2.59 23.86
CA ALA A 436 0.12 3.64 24.54
C ALA A 436 -0.75 4.48 25.49
N GLY A 437 -2.09 4.44 25.35
CA GLY A 437 -3.02 5.20 26.18
C GLY A 437 -3.38 6.58 25.63
N PHE A 438 -2.87 6.95 24.45
CA PHE A 438 -3.06 8.27 23.85
C PHE A 438 -2.88 8.25 22.32
N GLY A 439 -3.43 9.25 21.65
CA GLY A 439 -3.39 9.39 20.19
C GLY A 439 -2.05 9.86 19.61
N GLN A 440 -1.96 9.89 18.27
CA GLN A 440 -0.72 10.25 17.55
C GLN A 440 -0.25 11.67 17.86
N GLN A 441 -1.17 12.59 18.14
CA GLN A 441 -0.82 13.95 18.54
C GLN A 441 -0.04 14.00 19.85
N GLU A 442 -0.59 13.35 20.86
CA GLU A 442 0.01 13.35 22.19
C GLU A 442 1.32 12.54 22.19
N LEU A 443 1.39 11.47 21.40
CA LEU A 443 2.64 10.72 21.17
C LEU A 443 3.76 11.64 20.66
N GLY A 444 3.46 12.51 19.70
CA GLY A 444 4.43 13.48 19.19
C GLY A 444 4.91 14.46 20.26
N SER A 445 4.00 14.97 21.10
CA SER A 445 4.36 15.84 22.22
C SER A 445 5.21 15.13 23.27
N LYS A 446 4.78 13.94 23.72
CA LYS A 446 5.52 13.15 24.73
C LYS A 446 6.91 12.75 24.26
N THR A 447 7.07 12.45 22.96
CA THR A 447 8.38 12.17 22.37
C THR A 447 9.30 13.37 22.51
N LYS A 448 8.82 14.58 22.21
CA LYS A 448 9.62 15.82 22.36
C LYS A 448 9.97 16.08 23.82
N ASP A 449 9.02 15.88 24.74
CA ASP A 449 9.28 16.03 26.18
C ASP A 449 10.34 15.03 26.66
N TRP A 450 10.25 13.77 26.24
CA TRP A 450 11.22 12.74 26.58
C TRP A 450 12.64 13.03 26.06
N LEU A 451 12.78 13.75 24.94
CA LEU A 451 14.08 14.17 24.42
C LEU A 451 14.73 15.30 25.23
N THR A 452 13.97 16.02 26.05
CA THR A 452 14.47 17.11 26.91
C THR A 452 14.81 16.68 28.34
N GLN A 453 14.43 15.45 28.71
CA GLN A 453 14.82 14.75 29.94
C GLN A 453 16.14 14.03 29.77
#